data_AF-A0A821PC19-F1
#
_entry.id   AF-A0A821PC19-F1
#
_cell.length_a   1.000
_cell.length_b   1.000
_cell.length_c   1.000
_cell.angle_alpha   90.00
_cell.angle_beta   90.00
_cell.angle_gamma   90.00
#
_symmetry.space_group_name_H-M   'P 1'
#
loop_
_entity.id
_entity.type
_entity.pdbx_description
1 polymer ?
#
loop_
_entity_poly.entity_id
_entity_poly.type
_entity_poly.pdbx_seq_one_letter_code
_entity_poly.pdbx_strand_id
1 'polypeptide(L)'
;MISSLEVLSTEILFEIFDYLTTFDIFYAWINLNRRINDIVGLYSLQLDFQQISRSKFDFICRHIQPKQVISIYFSDVLIDRNT
;
A
#
# COMPACT_ATOMS: atom_id res chain seq x y z
N MET A 1 2.60 26.24 -5.15
CA MET A 1 4.01 25.84 -5.31
C MET A 1 3.97 24.38 -5.67
N ILE A 2 4.38 23.99 -6.88
CA ILE A 2 4.38 22.58 -7.30
C ILE A 2 5.59 21.94 -6.62
N SER A 3 5.37 20.86 -5.86
CA SER A 3 6.47 20.12 -5.23
C SER A 3 7.27 19.40 -6.31
N SER A 4 8.60 19.28 -6.17
CA SER A 4 9.44 18.52 -7.12
C SER A 4 8.98 17.07 -7.29
N LEU A 5 8.35 16.50 -6.26
CA LEU A 5 7.73 15.18 -6.27
C LEU A 5 6.57 15.07 -7.27
N GLU A 6 5.80 16.14 -7.44
CA GLU A 6 4.61 16.15 -8.32
C GLU A 6 4.97 16.15 -9.80
N VAL A 7 6.23 16.43 -10.14
CA VAL A 7 6.75 16.48 -11.51
C VAL A 7 7.43 15.16 -11.92
N LEU A 8 7.73 14.28 -10.96
CA LEU A 8 8.29 12.95 -11.25
C LEU A 8 7.36 12.16 -12.16
N SER A 9 7.93 11.42 -13.12
CA SER A 9 7.14 10.55 -13.98
C SER A 9 6.51 9.39 -13.19
N THR A 10 5.46 8.79 -13.72
CA THR A 10 4.75 7.69 -13.05
C THR A 10 5.67 6.48 -12.86
N GLU A 11 6.55 6.21 -13.81
CA GLU A 11 7.51 5.11 -13.78
C GLU A 11 8.48 5.25 -12.61
N ILE A 12 8.98 6.45 -12.34
CA ILE A 12 9.87 6.70 -11.20
C ILE A 12 9.11 6.50 -9.88
N LEU A 13 7.84 6.89 -9.81
CA LEU A 13 7.02 6.67 -8.62
C LEU A 13 6.74 5.19 -8.39
N PHE A 14 6.51 4.42 -9.45
CA PHE A 14 6.34 2.96 -9.36
C PHE A 14 7.63 2.28 -8.91
N GLU A 15 8.78 2.68 -9.46
CA GLU A 15 10.09 2.19 -9.00
C GLU A 15 10.29 2.48 -7.50
N ILE A 16 9.91 3.67 -7.01
CA ILE A 16 9.95 3.98 -5.59
C ILE A 16 9.02 3.06 -4.79
N PHE A 17 7.81 2.80 -5.28
CA PHE A 17 6.84 1.94 -4.61
C PHE A 17 7.33 0.49 -4.47
N ASP A 18 8.12 -0.02 -5.42
CA ASP A 18 8.70 -1.37 -5.36
C ASP A 18 9.64 -1.56 -4.15
N TYR A 19 10.15 -0.47 -3.56
CA TYR A 19 10.97 -0.50 -2.34
C TYR A 19 10.17 -0.29 -1.05
N LEU A 20 8.85 -0.08 -1.13
CA LEU A 20 8.00 0.26 0.00
C LEU A 20 7.00 -0.85 0.33
N THR A 21 6.65 -0.99 1.60
CA THR A 21 5.53 -1.86 1.96
C THR A 21 4.21 -1.23 1.52
N THR A 22 3.16 -2.04 1.34
CA THR A 22 1.81 -1.51 1.06
C THR A 22 1.35 -0.49 2.11
N PHE A 23 1.71 -0.72 3.38
CA PHE A 23 1.42 0.24 4.44
C PHE A 23 2.12 1.59 4.18
N ASP A 24 3.41 1.57 3.85
CA ASP A 24 4.18 2.80 3.62
C ASP A 24 3.66 3.57 2.41
N ILE A 25 3.30 2.87 1.32
CA ILE A 25 2.69 3.48 0.13
C ILE A 25 1.40 4.20 0.53
N PHE A 26 0.47 3.50 1.20
CA PHE A 26 -0.81 4.11 1.55
C PHE A 26 -0.67 5.22 2.60
N TYR A 27 0.17 5.02 3.61
CA TYR A 27 0.33 5.99 4.69
C TYR A 27 1.00 7.28 4.22
N ALA A 28 2.04 7.19 3.38
CA ALA A 28 2.81 8.35 2.96
C ALA A 28 2.24 9.06 1.72
N TRP A 29 1.52 8.35 0.84
CA TRP A 29 1.19 8.87 -0.50
C TRP A 29 -0.29 9.14 -0.72
N ILE A 30 -1.20 8.47 0.00
CA ILE A 30 -2.62 8.76 -0.13
C ILE A 30 -2.92 10.14 0.47
N ASN A 31 -3.82 10.87 -0.21
CA ASN A 31 -4.29 12.22 0.13
C ASN A 31 -3.26 13.35 -0.02
N LEU A 32 -2.09 13.10 -0.60
CA LEU A 32 -1.15 14.18 -0.93
C LEU A 32 -1.73 15.12 -1.99
N ASN A 33 -2.18 14.56 -3.11
CA ASN A 33 -2.93 15.26 -4.15
C ASN A 33 -3.63 14.24 -5.07
N ARG A 34 -4.49 14.75 -5.96
CA ARG A 34 -5.28 13.92 -6.89
C ARG A 34 -4.42 13.05 -7.79
N ARG A 35 -3.34 13.59 -8.35
CA ARG A 35 -2.44 12.86 -9.26
C ARG A 35 -1.79 11.68 -8.53
N ILE A 36 -1.26 11.89 -7.34
CA ILE A 36 -0.63 10.84 -6.56
C ILE A 36 -1.66 9.78 -6.14
N ASN A 37 -2.89 10.19 -5.77
CA ASN A 37 -3.97 9.24 -5.49
C ASN A 37 -4.29 8.35 -6.70
N ASP A 38 -4.36 8.94 -7.90
CA ASP A 38 -4.61 8.20 -9.13
C ASP A 38 -3.46 7.22 -9.43
N ILE A 39 -2.21 7.63 -9.23
CA ILE A 39 -1.01 6.80 -9.42
C ILE A 39 -1.00 5.64 -8.41
N VAL A 40 -1.22 5.91 -7.13
CA VAL A 40 -1.33 4.88 -6.09
C VAL A 40 -2.44 3.89 -6.44
N GLY A 41 -3.57 4.34 -6.99
CA GLY A 41 -4.69 3.49 -7.41
C GLY A 41 -4.45 2.64 -8.66
N LEU A 42 -3.39 2.93 -9.43
CA LEU A 42 -2.96 2.16 -10.60
C LEU A 42 -1.85 1.16 -10.27
N TYR A 43 -1.13 1.38 -9.17
CA TYR A 43 -0.05 0.50 -8.76
C TYR A 43 -0.60 -0.84 -8.27
N SER A 44 -0.01 -1.93 -8.78
CA SER A 44 -0.38 -3.29 -8.42
C SER A 44 0.30 -3.70 -7.12
N LEU A 45 -0.45 -4.34 -6.23
CA LEU A 45 -0.03 -4.64 -4.87
C LEU A 45 0.09 -6.14 -4.66
N GLN A 46 1.21 -6.54 -4.06
CA GLN A 46 1.36 -7.82 -3.39
C GLN A 46 1.22 -7.58 -1.89
N LEU A 47 0.16 -8.13 -1.30
CA LEU A 47 -0.17 -7.88 0.10
C LEU A 47 0.46 -8.93 0.99
N ASP A 48 1.42 -8.53 1.81
CA ASP A 48 1.95 -9.37 2.87
C ASP A 48 1.34 -8.98 4.22
N PHE A 49 0.51 -9.86 4.75
CA PHE A 49 -0.11 -9.75 6.07
C PHE A 49 0.44 -10.77 7.07
N GLN A 50 1.57 -11.42 6.79
CA GLN A 50 2.13 -12.46 7.68
C GLN A 50 2.63 -11.89 9.01
N GLN A 51 3.20 -10.68 9.00
CA GLN A 51 3.79 -10.04 10.20
C GLN A 51 3.37 -8.57 10.32
N ILE A 52 2.06 -8.32 10.33
CA ILE A 52 1.50 -6.97 10.40
C ILE A 52 0.68 -6.75 11.68
N SER A 53 0.72 -5.55 12.24
CA SER A 53 -0.18 -5.19 13.35
C SER A 53 -1.62 -5.06 12.85
N ARG A 54 -2.59 -5.34 13.74
CA ARG A 54 -4.01 -5.19 13.43
C ARG A 54 -4.37 -3.78 12.92
N SER A 55 -3.78 -2.74 13.51
CA SER A 55 -4.01 -1.35 13.11
C SER A 55 -3.57 -1.05 11.67
N LYS A 56 -2.41 -1.57 11.26
CA LYS A 56 -1.90 -1.40 9.89
C LYS A 56 -2.72 -2.21 8.89
N PHE A 57 -3.11 -3.44 9.25
CA PHE A 57 -4.03 -4.25 8.45
C PHE A 57 -5.35 -3.51 8.19
N ASP A 58 -6.02 -3.05 9.26
CA ASP A 58 -7.30 -2.34 9.15
C ASP A 58 -7.16 -1.03 8.36
N PHE A 59 -5.98 -0.39 8.39
CA PHE A 59 -5.69 0.79 7.58
C PHE A 59 -5.57 0.44 6.09
N ILE A 60 -4.82 -0.62 5.75
CA ILE A 60 -4.66 -1.07 4.36
C ILE A 60 -6.01 -1.46 3.77
N CYS A 61 -6.82 -2.23 4.50
CA CYS A 61 -8.13 -2.68 4.04
C CYS A 61 -9.11 -1.55 3.72
N ARG A 62 -8.95 -0.36 4.33
CA ARG A 62 -9.79 0.80 4.03
C ARG A 62 -9.44 1.51 2.72
N HIS A 63 -8.23 1.32 2.21
CA HIS A 63 -7.71 2.08 1.07
C HIS A 63 -7.53 1.22 -0.18
N ILE A 64 -7.33 -0.08 0.00
CA ILE A 64 -7.08 -0.97 -1.12
C ILE A 64 -8.27 -1.08 -2.07
N GLN A 65 -8.00 -1.06 -3.37
CA GLN A 65 -9.01 -1.34 -4.39
C GLN A 65 -8.83 -2.77 -4.90
N PRO A 66 -9.92 -3.56 -5.07
CA PRO A 66 -9.81 -4.97 -5.48
C PRO A 66 -8.99 -5.20 -6.75
N LYS A 67 -9.06 -4.28 -7.71
CA LYS A 67 -8.33 -4.35 -9.00
C LYS A 67 -6.80 -4.24 -8.87
N GLN A 68 -6.29 -3.78 -7.72
CA GLN A 68 -4.86 -3.60 -7.50
C GLN A 68 -4.20 -4.89 -7.01
N VAL A 69 -4.98 -5.83 -6.45
CA VAL A 69 -4.43 -6.97 -5.72
C VAL A 69 -3.98 -8.06 -6.68
N ILE A 70 -2.68 -8.37 -6.69
CA ILE A 70 -2.12 -9.51 -7.42
C ILE A 70 -2.12 -10.75 -6.54
N SER A 71 -1.65 -10.61 -5.29
CA SER A 71 -1.51 -11.71 -4.35
C SER A 71 -1.71 -11.24 -2.92
N ILE A 72 -2.10 -12.17 -2.05
CA ILE A 72 -2.27 -11.93 -0.62
C ILE A 72 -1.62 -13.08 0.14
N TYR A 73 -0.73 -12.76 1.07
CA TYR A 73 -0.06 -13.70 1.95
C TYR A 73 -0.56 -13.49 3.38
N PHE A 74 -1.01 -14.58 4.01
CA PHE A 74 -1.40 -14.61 5.41
C PHE A 74 -0.45 -15.50 6.19
N SER A 75 -0.34 -15.26 7.50
CA SER A 75 0.43 -16.15 8.37
C SER A 75 -0.27 -17.50 8.49
N ASP A 76 0.49 -18.58 8.44
CA ASP A 76 0.00 -19.93 8.74
C ASP A 76 -0.17 -20.19 10.25
N VAL A 77 0.15 -19.21 11.09
CA VAL A 77 0.03 -19.30 12.54
C VAL A 77 -1.44 -19.31 12.93
N LEU A 78 -1.94 -20.47 13.33
CA LEU A 78 -3.21 -20.60 14.02
C LEU A 78 -3.07 -19.92 15.39
N ILE A 79 -3.73 -18.78 15.59
CA ILE A 79 -3.86 -18.18 16.91
C ILE A 79 -4.80 -19.08 17.72
N ASP A 80 -4.23 -19.96 18.54
CA ASP A 80 -4.98 -20.70 19.55
C ASP A 80 -5.62 -19.68 20.50
N ARG A 81 -6.94 -19.54 20.44
CA ARG A 81 -7.72 -18.63 21.29
C ARG A 81 -7.94 -19.20 22.71
N ASN A 82 -6.97 -19.93 23.24
CA ASN A 82 -7.03 -20.54 24.56
C ASN A 82 -5.94 -19.95 25.49
N THR A 83 -6.09 -18.69 25.86
CA THR A 83 -5.50 -18.11 27.08
C THR A 83 -6.40 -17.00 27.62
#